data_AF-A0A178DYL2-F1
#
_entry.id   AF-A0A178DYL2-F1
#
_cell.length_a   1.000
_cell.length_b   1.000
_cell.length_c   1.000
_cell.angle_alpha   90.00
_cell.angle_beta   90.00
_cell.angle_gamma   90.00
#
_symmetry.space_group_name_H-M   'P 1'
#
loop_
_entity.id
_entity.type
_entity.pdbx_description
1 polymer ?
#
loop_
_entity_poly.entity_id
_entity_poly.type
_entity_poly.pdbx_seq_one_letter_code
_entity_poly.pdbx_strand_id
1 'polypeptide(L)'
;MFNWRSIGILVISYVVIPRLTFLPSSVHGILVLFGPFLIPKVLDWINVARATSRSVPVRPIPPRVQNALNLLFVAAVACLVLSLPRFAPENIFVATLSHIRTETSVLFIRLKALRPLTDEDDALRTKFSLSGKNKLLYLVYGPDTLLNCVWCASADGNDQQHYFVYSLPKILIPHICQLAVLGLATSSLVGSEGSRFRTHATIAGLLMLVVETWFMGTYDITTNKRAKFVQDIDSVHWRIRFLRYMTFAAVDAGLALVLWATSTNRWLAKPVSLAERIETATRQAEDTLNKLRALGLLTNSANRNPALRGLKDDYWKAEGLVMAETVQDEAVVEQINAAVSKMDISELQGRVGEVADGILKGIDGLRGPQVTSTIQTGQTS
;
A
#
# COMPACT_ATOMS: atom_id res chain seq x y z
N MET A 1 15.50 -34.24 3.49
CA MET A 1 14.20 -34.46 2.81
C MET A 1 13.95 -33.28 1.89
N PHE A 2 14.01 -33.47 0.57
CA PHE A 2 13.79 -32.37 -0.38
C PHE A 2 12.30 -32.01 -0.44
N ASN A 3 11.96 -30.81 0.00
CA ASN A 3 10.59 -30.30 -0.04
C ASN A 3 10.23 -29.97 -1.50
N TRP A 4 9.11 -30.49 -2.02
CA TRP A 4 8.61 -30.22 -3.38
C TRP A 4 8.52 -28.72 -3.68
N ARG A 5 8.27 -27.92 -2.64
CA ARG A 5 8.26 -26.45 -2.70
C ARG A 5 9.62 -25.87 -3.08
N SER A 6 10.72 -26.44 -2.58
CA SER A 6 12.09 -26.01 -2.92
C SER A 6 12.47 -26.40 -4.35
N ILE A 7 12.00 -27.54 -4.84
CA ILE A 7 12.20 -27.99 -6.24
C ILE A 7 11.46 -27.05 -7.20
N GLY A 8 10.20 -26.71 -6.90
CA GLY A 8 9.43 -25.76 -7.72
C GLY A 8 10.07 -24.37 -7.79
N ILE A 9 10.63 -23.87 -6.67
CA ILE A 9 11.33 -22.58 -6.61
C ILE A 9 12.61 -22.60 -7.44
N LEU A 10 13.38 -23.71 -7.40
CA LEU A 10 14.56 -23.91 -8.25
C LEU A 10 14.19 -23.88 -9.74
N VAL A 11 13.12 -24.58 -10.13
CA VAL A 11 12.65 -24.58 -11.52
C VAL A 11 12.20 -23.19 -11.97
N ILE A 12 11.45 -22.45 -11.14
CA ILE A 12 11.04 -21.09 -11.46
C ILE A 12 12.27 -20.16 -11.58
N SER A 13 13.22 -20.27 -10.66
CA SER A 13 14.40 -19.39 -10.63
C SER A 13 15.39 -19.65 -11.76
N TYR A 14 15.54 -20.91 -12.20
CA TYR A 14 16.55 -21.28 -13.20
C TYR A 14 15.98 -21.55 -14.60
N VAL A 15 14.67 -21.74 -14.76
CA VAL A 15 14.04 -22.05 -16.07
C VAL A 15 13.11 -20.93 -16.53
N VAL A 16 12.33 -20.34 -15.62
CA VAL A 16 11.32 -19.33 -15.99
C VAL A 16 11.95 -17.94 -16.03
N ILE A 17 12.68 -17.55 -14.98
CA ILE A 17 13.30 -16.23 -14.87
C ILE A 17 14.24 -15.91 -16.04
N PRO A 18 15.13 -16.82 -16.49
CA PRO A 18 16.00 -16.58 -17.66
C PRO A 18 15.27 -16.44 -19.00
N ARG A 19 13.99 -16.84 -19.08
CA ARG A 19 13.17 -16.73 -20.29
C ARG A 19 12.29 -15.49 -20.31
N LEU A 20 12.31 -14.66 -19.27
CA LEU A 20 11.57 -13.40 -19.21
C LEU A 20 12.34 -12.30 -19.96
N THR A 21 12.26 -12.32 -21.29
CA THR A 21 13.01 -11.43 -22.20
C THR A 21 12.76 -9.92 -22.03
N PHE A 22 11.82 -9.52 -21.18
CA PHE A 22 11.52 -8.10 -20.90
C PHE A 22 12.42 -7.46 -19.83
N LEU A 23 13.23 -8.25 -19.11
CA LEU A 23 14.09 -7.75 -18.03
C LEU A 23 15.51 -7.45 -18.51
N PRO A 24 16.12 -6.29 -18.17
CA PRO A 24 17.52 -5.99 -18.47
C PRO A 24 18.47 -7.08 -17.94
N SER A 25 19.57 -7.36 -18.65
CA SER A 25 20.52 -8.45 -18.34
C SER A 25 21.09 -8.39 -16.92
N SER A 26 21.26 -7.19 -16.36
CA SER A 26 21.72 -6.96 -14.98
C SER A 26 20.71 -7.46 -13.94
N VAL A 27 19.41 -7.33 -14.21
CA VAL A 27 18.34 -7.77 -13.32
C VAL A 27 18.18 -9.28 -13.37
N HIS A 28 18.37 -9.88 -14.55
CA HIS A 28 18.43 -11.35 -14.70
C HIS A 28 19.51 -11.97 -13.81
N GLY A 29 20.73 -11.41 -13.81
CA GLY A 29 21.82 -11.93 -12.99
C GLY A 29 21.49 -11.92 -11.50
N ILE A 30 20.92 -10.81 -11.01
CA ILE A 30 20.50 -10.67 -9.60
C ILE A 30 19.36 -11.64 -9.27
N LEU A 31 18.36 -11.74 -10.14
CA LEU A 31 17.17 -12.54 -9.88
C LEU A 31 17.44 -14.06 -9.95
N VAL A 32 18.36 -14.50 -10.80
CA VAL A 32 18.80 -15.91 -10.85
C VAL A 32 19.65 -16.26 -9.62
N LEU A 33 20.54 -15.36 -9.19
CA LEU A 33 21.44 -15.60 -8.06
C LEU A 33 20.70 -15.59 -6.72
N PHE A 34 19.81 -14.61 -6.51
CA PHE A 34 19.10 -14.43 -5.24
C PHE A 34 17.69 -15.02 -5.24
N GLY A 35 17.11 -15.34 -6.39
CA GLY A 35 15.76 -15.89 -6.53
C GLY A 35 15.48 -17.09 -5.62
N PRO A 36 16.35 -18.11 -5.53
CA PRO A 36 16.09 -19.29 -4.69
C PRO A 36 16.00 -18.96 -3.20
N PHE A 37 16.61 -17.86 -2.75
CA PHE A 37 16.62 -17.43 -1.35
C PHE A 37 15.54 -16.39 -1.04
N LEU A 38 15.26 -15.48 -1.98
CA LEU A 38 14.26 -14.41 -1.82
C LEU A 38 12.83 -14.89 -2.05
N ILE A 39 12.58 -15.70 -3.09
CA ILE A 39 11.24 -16.19 -3.45
C ILE A 39 10.55 -16.92 -2.28
N PRO A 40 11.17 -17.88 -1.55
CA PRO A 40 10.49 -18.57 -0.46
C PRO A 40 10.13 -17.61 0.68
N LYS A 41 11.02 -16.68 1.05
CA LYS A 41 10.74 -15.68 2.11
C LYS A 41 9.60 -14.75 1.74
N VAL A 42 9.56 -14.28 0.49
CA VAL A 42 8.47 -13.45 -0.01
C VAL A 42 7.15 -14.22 -0.01
N LEU A 43 7.14 -15.47 -0.48
CA LEU A 43 5.96 -16.32 -0.47
C LEU A 43 5.46 -16.61 0.95
N ASP A 44 6.36 -16.89 1.90
CA ASP A 44 6.00 -17.11 3.29
C ASP A 44 5.43 -15.84 3.93
N TRP A 45 6.01 -14.68 3.66
CA TRP A 45 5.46 -13.39 4.08
C TRP A 45 4.05 -13.14 3.51
N ILE A 46 3.83 -13.42 2.23
CA ILE A 46 2.52 -13.30 1.58
C ILE A 46 1.52 -14.27 2.21
N ASN A 47 1.93 -15.51 2.47
CA ASN A 47 1.07 -16.54 3.06
C ASN A 47 0.68 -16.21 4.50
N VAL A 48 1.64 -15.74 5.32
CA VAL A 48 1.39 -15.29 6.70
C VAL A 48 0.48 -14.05 6.70
N ALA A 49 0.72 -13.09 5.80
CA ALA A 49 -0.12 -11.90 5.65
C ALA A 49 -1.55 -12.23 5.17
N ARG A 50 -1.72 -13.22 4.30
CA ARG A 50 -3.06 -13.71 3.89
C ARG A 50 -3.75 -14.47 5.02
N ALA A 51 -3.03 -15.33 5.73
CA ALA A 51 -3.60 -16.11 6.83
C ALA A 51 -4.13 -15.21 7.96
N THR A 52 -3.38 -14.16 8.30
CA THR A 52 -3.80 -13.16 9.30
C THR A 52 -4.98 -12.30 8.84
N SER A 53 -5.11 -12.04 7.53
CA SER A 53 -6.22 -11.24 7.00
C SER A 53 -7.54 -12.03 6.94
N ARG A 54 -7.50 -13.37 6.91
CA ARG A 54 -8.72 -14.21 6.91
C ARG A 54 -9.48 -14.18 8.24
N SER A 55 -8.81 -13.89 9.35
CA SER A 55 -9.41 -13.91 10.69
C SER A 55 -10.01 -12.56 11.12
N VAL A 56 -9.89 -11.53 10.28
CA VAL A 56 -10.38 -10.17 10.57
C VAL A 56 -11.38 -9.76 9.49
N PRO A 57 -12.59 -9.29 9.85
CA PRO A 57 -13.57 -8.86 8.86
C PRO A 57 -13.09 -7.65 8.07
N VAL A 58 -13.43 -7.62 6.78
CA VAL A 58 -13.19 -6.47 5.90
C VAL A 58 -14.01 -5.29 6.41
N ARG A 59 -13.35 -4.15 6.61
CA ARG A 59 -14.00 -2.91 7.06
C ARG A 59 -14.01 -1.85 5.95
N PRO A 60 -14.96 -0.90 5.97
CA PRO A 60 -14.90 0.27 5.09
C PRO A 60 -13.65 1.12 5.37
N ILE A 61 -13.27 1.94 4.40
CA ILE A 61 -12.09 2.80 4.51
C ILE A 61 -12.33 3.84 5.61
N PRO A 62 -11.43 3.97 6.60
CA PRO A 62 -11.53 5.04 7.60
C PRO A 62 -11.46 6.42 6.94
N PRO A 63 -12.27 7.42 7.38
CA PRO A 63 -12.38 8.71 6.71
C PRO A 63 -11.05 9.48 6.62
N ARG A 64 -10.19 9.34 7.63
CA ARG A 64 -8.84 9.95 7.63
C ARG A 64 -7.90 9.32 6.60
N VAL A 65 -8.03 8.01 6.38
CA VAL A 65 -7.27 7.30 5.34
C VAL A 65 -7.79 7.68 3.96
N GLN A 66 -9.10 7.89 3.80
CA GLN A 66 -9.66 8.40 2.55
C GLN A 66 -9.04 9.74 2.15
N ASN A 67 -8.84 10.66 3.09
CA ASN A 67 -8.17 11.94 2.82
C ASN A 67 -6.72 11.76 2.36
N ALA A 68 -5.99 10.83 2.97
CA ALA A 68 -4.62 10.48 2.56
C ALA A 68 -4.59 9.84 1.16
N LEU A 69 -5.54 8.96 0.85
CA LEU A 69 -5.68 8.37 -0.48
C LEU A 69 -6.00 9.41 -1.54
N ASN A 70 -6.89 10.36 -1.24
CA ASN A 70 -7.21 11.48 -2.13
C ASN A 70 -5.98 12.36 -2.37
N LEU A 71 -5.19 12.65 -1.32
CA LEU A 71 -3.94 13.41 -1.44
C LEU A 71 -2.94 12.69 -2.37
N LEU A 72 -2.70 11.40 -2.14
CA LEU A 72 -1.79 10.60 -2.98
C LEU A 72 -2.30 10.47 -4.42
N PHE A 73 -3.61 10.36 -4.61
CA PHE A 73 -4.22 10.34 -5.93
C PHE A 73 -3.99 11.66 -6.69
N VAL A 74 -4.28 12.80 -6.06
CA VAL A 74 -4.04 14.12 -6.66
C VAL A 74 -2.56 14.32 -6.96
N ALA A 75 -1.67 13.92 -6.05
CA ALA A 75 -0.22 14.00 -6.27
C ALA A 75 0.25 13.12 -7.44
N ALA A 76 -0.25 11.88 -7.53
CA ALA A 76 0.07 10.97 -8.62
C ALA A 76 -0.43 11.52 -9.98
N VAL A 77 -1.66 12.04 -10.03
CA VAL A 77 -2.21 12.68 -11.24
C VAL A 77 -1.38 13.91 -11.61
N ALA A 78 -1.03 14.77 -10.66
CA ALA A 78 -0.20 15.94 -10.91
C ALA A 78 1.18 15.54 -11.47
N CYS A 79 1.81 14.51 -10.91
CA CYS A 79 3.08 13.97 -11.44
C CYS A 79 2.92 13.41 -12.86
N LEU A 80 1.87 12.64 -13.13
CA LEU A 80 1.59 12.14 -14.48
C LEU A 80 1.38 13.28 -15.47
N VAL A 81 0.64 14.33 -15.10
CA VAL A 81 0.45 15.52 -15.94
C VAL A 81 1.79 16.23 -16.18
N LEU A 82 2.61 16.43 -15.15
CA LEU A 82 3.93 17.07 -15.26
C LEU A 82 4.95 16.23 -16.06
N SER A 83 4.72 14.93 -16.20
CA SER A 83 5.53 14.04 -17.04
C SER A 83 5.26 14.23 -18.54
N LEU A 84 4.15 14.87 -18.91
CA LEU A 84 3.80 15.10 -20.31
C LEU A 84 4.76 16.08 -20.99
N PRO A 85 5.08 15.88 -22.29
CA PRO A 85 6.04 16.70 -23.00
C PRO A 85 5.61 18.18 -23.11
N ARG A 86 4.31 18.47 -23.01
CA ARG A 86 3.77 19.84 -23.06
C ARG A 86 4.26 20.73 -21.92
N PHE A 87 4.61 20.15 -20.77
CA PHE A 87 5.15 20.88 -19.64
C PHE A 87 6.69 20.93 -19.65
N ALA A 88 7.33 20.18 -20.54
CA ALA A 88 8.77 20.19 -20.72
C ALA A 88 9.20 21.30 -21.71
N PRO A 89 10.37 21.93 -21.50
CA PRO A 89 10.91 22.84 -22.51
C PRO A 89 11.15 22.08 -23.81
N GLU A 90 11.05 22.76 -24.96
CA GLU A 90 11.30 22.15 -26.25
C GLU A 90 12.76 21.70 -26.38
N ASN A 91 12.98 20.47 -26.88
CA ASN A 91 14.31 19.99 -27.23
C ASN A 91 14.62 20.36 -28.68
N ILE A 92 15.50 21.35 -28.89
CA ILE A 92 15.83 21.90 -30.20
C ILE A 92 16.44 20.83 -31.14
N PHE A 93 17.24 19.89 -30.61
CA PHE A 93 17.86 18.84 -31.44
C PHE A 93 16.84 17.81 -31.93
N VAL A 94 15.86 17.46 -31.10
CA VAL A 94 14.78 16.54 -31.48
C VAL A 94 13.80 17.23 -32.41
N ALA A 95 13.39 18.46 -32.12
CA ALA A 95 12.45 19.23 -32.93
C ALA A 95 12.99 19.47 -34.36
N THR A 96 14.27 19.80 -34.49
CA THR A 96 14.91 20.08 -35.78
C THR A 96 15.53 18.84 -36.44
N LEU A 97 15.40 17.65 -35.83
CA LEU A 97 16.05 16.40 -36.25
C LEU A 97 17.54 16.58 -36.59
N SER A 98 18.24 17.39 -35.79
CA SER A 98 19.62 17.80 -36.07
C SER A 98 20.60 17.09 -35.16
N HIS A 99 21.78 16.77 -35.71
CA HIS A 99 22.84 16.10 -34.97
C HIS A 99 23.56 17.07 -34.04
N ILE A 100 24.18 16.56 -32.97
CA ILE A 100 24.92 17.41 -31.99
C ILE A 100 26.08 18.19 -32.63
N ARG A 101 26.61 17.69 -33.76
CA ARG A 101 27.71 18.29 -34.54
C ARG A 101 27.24 19.33 -35.56
N THR A 102 25.94 19.46 -35.80
CA THR A 102 25.40 20.43 -36.75
C THR A 102 25.82 21.84 -36.34
N GLU A 103 26.25 22.63 -37.32
CA GLU A 103 26.66 24.01 -37.11
C GLU A 103 25.52 24.84 -36.50
N THR A 104 25.86 25.74 -35.58
CA THR A 104 24.86 26.53 -34.84
C THR A 104 24.00 27.38 -35.78
N SER A 105 24.60 27.98 -36.82
CA SER A 105 23.89 28.74 -37.86
C SER A 105 22.78 27.90 -38.52
N VAL A 106 23.12 26.69 -38.98
CA VAL A 106 22.20 25.76 -39.64
C VAL A 106 21.10 25.28 -38.69
N LEU A 107 21.44 24.99 -37.42
CA LEU A 107 20.48 24.57 -36.41
C LEU A 107 19.36 25.60 -36.21
N PHE A 108 19.73 26.88 -36.05
CA PHE A 108 18.76 27.95 -35.85
C PHE A 108 18.03 28.37 -37.12
N ILE A 109 18.62 28.19 -38.31
CA ILE A 109 17.90 28.33 -39.59
C ILE A 109 16.78 27.28 -39.67
N ARG A 110 17.05 26.03 -39.30
CA ARG A 110 16.04 24.96 -39.27
C ARG A 110 14.97 25.24 -38.21
N LEU A 111 15.36 25.74 -37.03
CA LEU A 111 14.41 26.13 -36.00
C LEU A 111 13.49 27.27 -36.48
N LYS A 112 14.06 28.28 -37.17
CA LYS A 112 13.31 29.39 -37.78
C LYS A 112 12.27 28.92 -38.80
N ALA A 113 12.57 27.82 -39.50
CA ALA A 113 11.64 27.23 -40.47
C ALA A 113 10.44 26.53 -39.80
N LEU A 114 10.57 26.09 -38.54
CA LEU A 114 9.50 25.45 -37.78
C LEU A 114 8.64 26.47 -37.04
N ARG A 115 9.25 27.49 -36.44
CA ARG A 115 8.57 28.55 -35.68
C ARG A 115 9.40 29.84 -35.65
N PRO A 116 8.78 31.02 -35.39
CA PRO A 116 9.55 32.23 -35.11
C PRO A 116 10.48 32.04 -33.90
N LEU A 117 11.68 32.63 -33.97
CA LEU A 117 12.66 32.59 -32.88
C LEU A 117 12.20 33.48 -31.74
N THR A 118 12.34 32.97 -30.52
CA THR A 118 12.13 33.75 -29.29
C THR A 118 13.45 34.38 -28.83
N ASP A 119 13.37 35.34 -27.91
CA ASP A 119 14.56 35.97 -27.30
C ASP A 119 15.46 34.92 -26.60
N GLU A 120 14.85 33.88 -26.02
CA GLU A 120 15.56 32.74 -25.43
C GLU A 120 16.34 31.95 -26.49
N ASP A 121 15.78 31.77 -27.69
CA ASP A 121 16.46 31.07 -28.79
C ASP A 121 17.68 31.86 -29.27
N ASP A 122 17.57 33.19 -29.38
CA ASP A 122 18.70 34.04 -29.76
C ASP A 122 19.79 34.05 -28.68
N ALA A 123 19.40 34.05 -27.40
CA ALA A 123 20.33 33.88 -26.28
C ALA A 123 21.03 32.50 -26.34
N LEU A 124 20.29 31.42 -26.62
CA LEU A 124 20.86 30.08 -26.80
C LEU A 124 21.82 30.03 -28.00
N ARG A 125 21.47 30.71 -29.09
CA ARG A 125 22.32 30.81 -30.29
C ARG A 125 23.67 31.42 -29.97
N THR A 126 23.70 32.53 -29.23
CA THR A 126 24.97 33.16 -28.82
C THR A 126 25.81 32.20 -27.95
N LYS A 127 25.19 31.52 -26.98
CA LYS A 127 25.86 30.54 -26.11
C LYS A 127 26.41 29.34 -26.90
N PHE A 128 25.68 28.82 -27.89
CA PHE A 128 26.15 27.71 -28.72
C PHE A 128 27.28 28.10 -29.67
N SER A 129 27.35 29.36 -30.10
CA SER A 129 28.46 29.86 -30.94
C SER A 129 29.76 30.05 -30.16
N LEU A 130 29.69 30.37 -28.85
CA LEU A 130 30.86 30.53 -27.99
C LEU A 130 31.63 29.22 -27.78
N SER A 131 30.92 28.10 -27.59
CA SER A 131 31.56 26.80 -27.38
C SER A 131 30.65 25.64 -27.77
N GLY A 132 31.19 24.69 -28.54
CA GLY A 132 30.49 23.43 -28.87
C GLY A 132 30.18 22.58 -27.63
N LYS A 133 30.90 22.75 -26.51
CA LYS A 133 30.63 22.08 -25.23
C LYS A 133 29.28 22.51 -24.64
N ASN A 134 28.81 23.72 -24.93
CA ASN A 134 27.53 24.23 -24.43
C ASN A 134 26.34 23.45 -25.00
N LYS A 135 26.48 22.84 -26.19
CA LYS A 135 25.47 21.93 -26.74
C LYS A 135 25.33 20.64 -25.92
N LEU A 136 26.44 20.14 -25.36
CA LEU A 136 26.43 18.96 -24.48
C LEU A 136 25.82 19.30 -23.12
N LEU A 137 26.18 20.45 -22.56
CA LEU A 137 25.62 20.95 -21.30
C LEU A 137 24.11 21.20 -21.41
N TYR A 138 23.65 21.70 -22.55
CA TYR A 138 22.23 21.86 -22.87
C TYR A 138 21.46 20.52 -22.78
N LEU A 139 22.02 19.44 -23.33
CA LEU A 139 21.37 18.12 -23.30
C LEU A 139 21.23 17.55 -21.88
N VAL A 140 22.14 17.94 -20.98
CA VAL A 140 22.26 17.39 -19.63
C VAL A 140 21.49 18.21 -18.60
N TYR A 141 21.66 19.54 -18.60
CA TYR A 141 21.06 20.42 -17.60
C TYR A 141 19.82 21.19 -18.11
N GLY A 142 19.67 21.31 -19.43
CA GLY A 142 18.54 21.98 -20.08
C GLY A 142 18.81 23.44 -20.48
N PRO A 143 17.86 24.09 -21.17
CA PRO A 143 17.98 25.48 -21.65
C PRO A 143 18.12 26.47 -20.50
N ASP A 144 17.24 26.38 -19.50
CA ASP A 144 17.15 27.39 -18.43
C ASP A 144 18.44 27.46 -17.60
N THR A 145 19.06 26.32 -17.28
CA THR A 145 20.34 26.30 -16.56
C THR A 145 21.50 26.89 -17.37
N LEU A 146 21.48 26.70 -18.70
CA LEU A 146 22.54 27.19 -19.57
C LEU A 146 22.43 28.71 -19.78
N LEU A 147 21.20 29.22 -19.85
CA LEU A 147 20.93 30.64 -20.03
C LEU A 147 21.15 31.45 -18.74
N ASN A 148 20.62 30.96 -17.62
CA ASN A 148 20.55 31.74 -16.39
C ASN A 148 21.77 31.59 -15.46
N CYS A 149 22.68 30.65 -15.74
CA CYS A 149 23.89 30.55 -14.93
C CYS A 149 24.98 31.54 -15.35
N VAL A 150 25.14 32.61 -14.56
CA VAL A 150 26.12 33.68 -14.81
C VAL A 150 27.56 33.27 -14.48
N TRP A 151 27.75 32.41 -13.48
CA TRP A 151 29.07 32.03 -12.93
C TRP A 151 29.55 30.63 -13.34
N CYS A 152 28.77 29.89 -14.14
CA CYS A 152 29.11 28.51 -14.50
C CYS A 152 30.18 28.38 -15.59
N ALA A 153 30.46 29.45 -16.34
CA ALA A 153 31.56 29.47 -17.30
C ALA A 153 32.83 29.88 -16.55
N SER A 154 33.70 28.93 -16.20
CA SER A 154 34.98 29.21 -15.55
C SER A 154 36.14 28.95 -16.50
N ALA A 155 37.20 29.76 -16.39
CA ALA A 155 38.46 29.54 -17.11
C ALA A 155 39.18 28.25 -16.63
N ASP A 156 38.81 27.72 -15.47
CA ASP A 156 39.47 26.59 -14.79
C ASP A 156 39.09 25.21 -15.37
N GLY A 157 38.24 25.17 -16.40
CA GLY A 157 37.87 23.94 -17.12
C GLY A 157 36.83 23.05 -16.42
N ASN A 158 36.42 23.36 -15.18
CA ASN A 158 35.44 22.61 -14.39
C ASN A 158 33.98 23.06 -14.59
N ASP A 159 33.62 23.49 -15.80
CA ASP A 159 32.28 24.04 -16.08
C ASP A 159 31.14 23.08 -15.67
N GLN A 160 31.34 21.77 -15.86
CA GLN A 160 30.31 20.77 -15.57
C GLN A 160 29.87 20.78 -14.10
N GLN A 161 30.81 20.86 -13.16
CA GLN A 161 30.48 20.85 -11.74
C GLN A 161 29.73 22.12 -11.33
N HIS A 162 30.08 23.28 -11.91
CA HIS A 162 29.37 24.53 -11.65
C HIS A 162 27.92 24.47 -12.18
N TYR A 163 27.71 23.95 -13.39
CA TYR A 163 26.34 23.74 -13.92
C TYR A 163 25.56 22.72 -13.10
N PHE A 164 26.20 21.65 -12.61
CA PHE A 164 25.56 20.70 -11.71
C PHE A 164 25.08 21.38 -10.42
N VAL A 165 25.96 22.11 -9.73
CA VAL A 165 25.64 22.81 -8.48
C VAL A 165 24.52 23.83 -8.70
N TYR A 166 24.54 24.57 -9.81
CA TYR A 166 23.47 25.50 -10.16
C TYR A 166 22.13 24.80 -10.43
N SER A 167 22.16 23.59 -11.01
CA SER A 167 20.97 22.79 -11.31
C SER A 167 20.38 22.06 -10.10
N LEU A 168 21.15 21.90 -9.00
CA LEU A 168 20.74 21.13 -7.82
C LEU A 168 19.38 21.58 -7.25
N PRO A 169 19.08 22.87 -7.03
CA PRO A 169 17.77 23.28 -6.52
C PRO A 169 16.60 22.75 -7.36
N LYS A 170 16.74 22.71 -8.70
CA LYS A 170 15.71 22.20 -9.61
C LYS A 170 15.54 20.69 -9.55
N ILE A 171 16.57 19.97 -9.11
CA ILE A 171 16.52 18.53 -8.84
C ILE A 171 15.90 18.31 -7.46
N LEU A 172 16.32 19.05 -6.44
CA LEU A 172 15.90 18.85 -5.04
C LEU A 172 14.45 19.28 -4.78
N ILE A 173 13.98 20.41 -5.34
CA ILE A 173 12.65 20.96 -5.02
C ILE A 173 11.53 19.92 -5.26
N PRO A 174 11.45 19.24 -6.43
CA PRO A 174 10.45 18.19 -6.63
C PRO A 174 10.53 17.04 -5.62
N HIS A 175 11.73 16.63 -5.20
CA HIS A 175 11.90 15.59 -4.18
C HIS A 175 11.45 16.06 -2.79
N ILE A 176 11.71 17.32 -2.44
CA ILE A 176 11.23 17.90 -1.17
C ILE A 176 9.70 17.96 -1.17
N CYS A 177 9.09 18.40 -2.28
CA CYS A 177 7.64 18.38 -2.44
C CYS A 177 7.07 16.95 -2.31
N GLN A 178 7.72 15.97 -2.95
CA GLN A 178 7.30 14.57 -2.86
C GLN A 178 7.42 14.03 -1.43
N LEU A 179 8.53 14.31 -0.74
CA LEU A 179 8.73 13.93 0.66
C LEU A 179 7.68 14.58 1.57
N ALA A 180 7.27 15.82 1.29
CA ALA A 180 6.19 16.48 2.02
C ALA A 180 4.85 15.77 1.80
N VAL A 181 4.50 15.40 0.56
CA VAL A 181 3.29 14.64 0.24
C VAL A 181 3.28 13.29 0.95
N LEU A 182 4.37 12.52 0.84
CA LEU A 182 4.53 11.22 1.51
C LEU A 182 4.48 11.38 3.04
N GLY A 183 5.10 12.42 3.58
CA GLY A 183 5.10 12.74 5.00
C GLY A 183 3.71 13.09 5.54
N LEU A 184 2.91 13.86 4.79
CA LEU A 184 1.54 14.18 5.12
C LEU A 184 0.63 12.94 5.05
N ALA A 185 0.75 12.14 3.98
CA ALA A 185 -0.03 10.93 3.79
C ALA A 185 0.26 9.83 4.83
N THR A 186 1.46 9.84 5.43
CA THR A 186 1.87 8.91 6.49
C THR A 186 1.94 9.56 7.89
N SER A 187 1.42 10.77 8.03
CA SER A 187 1.44 11.49 9.31
C SER A 187 0.53 10.85 10.36
N SER A 188 0.75 11.19 11.63
CA SER A 188 -0.12 10.77 12.74
C SER A 188 -1.56 11.31 12.61
N LEU A 189 -1.78 12.35 11.78
CA LEU A 189 -3.11 12.88 11.45
C LEU A 189 -3.98 11.84 10.74
N VAL A 190 -3.38 10.95 9.96
CA VAL A 190 -4.08 9.86 9.24
C VAL A 190 -4.45 8.71 10.18
N GLY A 191 -3.75 8.59 11.31
CA GLY A 191 -3.90 7.54 12.31
C GLY A 191 -2.76 6.53 12.31
N SER A 192 -2.89 5.48 13.11
CA SER A 192 -1.89 4.41 13.26
C SER A 192 -1.61 3.67 11.95
N GLU A 193 -2.60 3.59 11.06
CA GLU A 193 -2.48 2.92 9.76
C GLU A 193 -1.50 3.64 8.82
N GLY A 194 -1.50 4.98 8.83
CA GLY A 194 -0.55 5.79 8.04
C GLY A 194 0.83 5.83 8.69
N SER A 195 0.87 6.07 10.00
CA SER A 195 2.12 6.27 10.75
C SER A 195 3.09 5.09 10.67
N ARG A 196 2.58 3.86 10.50
CA ARG A 196 3.42 2.65 10.41
C ARG A 196 4.28 2.60 9.14
N PHE A 197 3.87 3.30 8.09
CA PHE A 197 4.58 3.32 6.82
C PHE A 197 5.50 4.53 6.64
N ARG A 198 5.50 5.45 7.63
CA ARG A 198 6.28 6.69 7.56
C ARG A 198 7.76 6.44 7.28
N THR A 199 8.40 5.54 8.02
CA THR A 199 9.82 5.22 7.84
C THR A 199 10.11 4.66 6.45
N HIS A 200 9.24 3.78 5.94
CA HIS A 200 9.40 3.20 4.60
C HIS A 200 9.20 4.25 3.50
N ALA A 201 8.20 5.12 3.64
CA ALA A 201 7.93 6.21 2.71
C ALA A 201 9.09 7.23 2.70
N THR A 202 9.65 7.58 3.87
CA THR A 202 10.81 8.48 3.96
C THR A 202 12.06 7.87 3.35
N ILE A 203 12.32 6.57 3.58
CA ILE A 203 13.46 5.87 2.97
C ILE A 203 13.31 5.84 1.45
N ALA A 204 12.12 5.52 0.93
CA ALA A 204 11.86 5.50 -0.51
C ALA A 204 12.08 6.88 -1.14
N GLY A 205 11.54 7.94 -0.54
CA GLY A 205 11.73 9.31 -1.02
C GLY A 205 13.19 9.77 -1.00
N LEU A 206 13.91 9.49 0.10
CA LEU A 206 15.33 9.84 0.21
C LEU A 206 16.19 9.05 -0.80
N LEU A 207 15.88 7.77 -1.00
CA LEU A 207 16.59 6.93 -1.97
C LEU A 207 16.42 7.46 -3.39
N MET A 208 15.20 7.88 -3.78
CA MET A 208 14.98 8.50 -5.08
C MET A 208 15.81 9.77 -5.28
N LEU A 209 15.87 10.64 -4.25
CA LEU A 209 16.69 11.85 -4.28
C LEU A 209 18.18 11.53 -4.43
N VAL A 210 18.69 10.58 -3.64
CA VAL A 210 20.11 10.21 -3.66
C VAL A 210 20.50 9.59 -5.00
N VAL A 211 19.69 8.68 -5.53
CA VAL A 211 19.95 8.01 -6.82
C VAL A 211 19.98 9.03 -7.95
N GLU A 212 19.02 9.96 -8.01
CA GLU A 212 19.00 10.98 -9.07
C GLU A 212 20.18 11.95 -8.96
N THR A 213 20.47 12.43 -7.74
CA THR A 213 21.58 13.36 -7.50
C THR A 213 22.92 12.72 -7.81
N TRP A 214 23.10 11.45 -7.43
CA TRP A 214 24.30 10.68 -7.73
C TRP A 214 24.47 10.44 -9.23
N PHE A 215 23.40 10.03 -9.92
CA PHE A 215 23.41 9.87 -11.38
C PHE A 215 23.83 11.17 -12.07
N MET A 216 23.24 12.30 -11.67
CA MET A 216 23.56 13.59 -12.27
C MET A 216 24.96 14.10 -11.95
N GLY A 217 25.45 13.84 -10.75
CA GLY A 217 26.80 14.22 -10.34
C GLY A 217 27.91 13.39 -11.01
N THR A 218 27.61 12.16 -11.43
CA THR A 218 28.58 11.24 -12.04
C THR A 218 28.45 11.09 -13.56
N TYR A 219 27.44 11.72 -14.17
CA TYR A 219 27.18 11.60 -15.60
C TYR A 219 28.30 12.23 -16.45
N ASP A 220 28.85 11.49 -17.41
CA ASP A 220 29.85 11.99 -18.35
C ASP A 220 29.18 12.67 -19.56
N ILE A 221 29.29 13.99 -19.63
CA ILE A 221 28.74 14.81 -20.74
C ILE A 221 29.36 14.48 -22.10
N THR A 222 30.52 13.82 -22.14
CA THR A 222 31.21 13.47 -23.38
C THR A 222 30.60 12.26 -24.08
N THR A 223 29.71 11.52 -23.40
CA THR A 223 28.98 10.36 -23.97
C THR A 223 28.28 10.74 -25.27
N ASN A 224 27.61 11.90 -25.31
CA ASN A 224 26.90 12.40 -26.48
C ASN A 224 27.82 12.78 -27.66
N LYS A 225 29.14 12.90 -27.47
CA LYS A 225 30.08 13.11 -28.60
C LYS A 225 30.19 11.88 -29.50
N ARG A 226 29.90 10.70 -28.96
CA ARG A 226 30.00 9.39 -29.65
C ARG A 226 28.73 9.02 -30.42
N ALA A 227 27.62 9.73 -30.21
CA ALA A 227 26.39 9.53 -30.96
C ALA A 227 26.63 9.74 -32.47
N LYS A 228 26.11 8.83 -33.29
CA LYS A 228 26.20 8.88 -34.76
C LYS A 228 24.89 9.33 -35.39
N PHE A 229 23.77 8.90 -34.82
CA PHE A 229 22.43 9.27 -35.25
C PHE A 229 21.76 10.18 -34.22
N VAL A 230 20.74 10.91 -34.65
CA VAL A 230 19.95 11.80 -33.76
C VAL A 230 19.24 10.99 -32.67
N GLN A 231 18.78 9.78 -32.99
CA GLN A 231 18.16 8.85 -32.05
C GLN A 231 19.13 8.33 -30.97
N ASP A 232 20.43 8.37 -31.22
CA ASP A 232 21.45 7.93 -30.25
C ASP A 232 21.83 9.07 -29.28
N ILE A 233 21.29 10.28 -29.48
CA ILE A 233 21.57 11.42 -28.61
C ILE A 233 20.80 11.23 -27.30
N ASP A 234 21.54 11.15 -26.21
CA ASP A 234 20.97 11.04 -24.87
C ASP A 234 20.54 12.42 -24.37
N SER A 235 19.24 12.69 -24.46
CA SER A 235 18.59 13.90 -23.93
C SER A 235 18.31 13.75 -22.43
N VAL A 236 19.37 13.72 -21.63
CA VAL A 236 19.35 13.40 -20.19
C VAL A 236 18.38 14.29 -19.40
N HIS A 237 18.38 15.61 -19.64
CA HIS A 237 17.50 16.55 -18.93
C HIS A 237 16.03 16.12 -19.01
N TRP A 238 15.55 15.82 -20.22
CA TRP A 238 14.16 15.40 -20.47
C TRP A 238 13.90 14.00 -19.97
N ARG A 239 14.84 13.06 -20.16
CA ARG A 239 14.70 11.67 -19.73
C ARG A 239 14.56 11.57 -18.22
N ILE A 240 15.44 12.24 -17.47
CA ILE A 240 15.40 12.22 -16.00
C ILE A 240 14.15 12.92 -15.50
N ARG A 241 13.78 14.06 -16.09
CA ARG A 241 12.54 14.74 -15.72
C ARG A 241 11.33 13.81 -15.87
N PHE A 242 11.21 13.11 -17.00
CA PHE A 242 10.14 12.14 -17.24
C PHE A 242 10.19 11.00 -16.20
N LEU A 243 11.35 10.39 -16.01
CA LEU A 243 11.54 9.30 -15.06
C LEU A 243 11.21 9.73 -13.63
N ARG A 244 11.62 10.93 -13.20
CA ARG A 244 11.36 11.49 -11.87
C ARG A 244 9.87 11.55 -11.56
N TYR A 245 9.08 12.14 -12.46
CA TYR A 245 7.64 12.24 -12.23
C TYR A 245 6.93 10.89 -12.36
N MET A 246 7.43 10.00 -13.22
CA MET A 246 6.89 8.65 -13.35
C MET A 246 7.18 7.80 -12.09
N THR A 247 8.37 7.91 -11.52
CA THR A 247 8.72 7.20 -10.28
C THR A 247 7.95 7.76 -9.08
N PHE A 248 7.74 9.08 -9.00
CA PHE A 248 6.87 9.67 -7.97
C PHE A 248 5.45 9.12 -8.06
N ALA A 249 4.84 9.14 -9.25
CA ALA A 249 3.50 8.60 -9.45
C ALA A 249 3.41 7.11 -9.11
N ALA A 250 4.43 6.32 -9.46
CA ALA A 250 4.49 4.90 -9.14
C ALA A 250 4.59 4.64 -7.62
N VAL A 251 5.39 5.43 -6.91
CA VAL A 251 5.53 5.33 -5.45
C VAL A 251 4.24 5.76 -4.74
N ASP A 252 3.60 6.84 -5.19
CA ASP A 252 2.33 7.31 -4.63
C ASP A 252 1.21 6.29 -4.85
N ALA A 253 1.10 5.73 -6.06
CA ALA A 253 0.13 4.68 -6.36
C ALA A 253 0.39 3.41 -5.54
N GLY A 254 1.67 3.02 -5.40
CA GLY A 254 2.07 1.89 -4.58
C GLY A 254 1.70 2.09 -3.10
N LEU A 255 2.05 3.25 -2.53
CA LEU A 255 1.71 3.58 -1.14
C LEU A 255 0.20 3.67 -0.93
N ALA A 256 -0.54 4.27 -1.87
CA ALA A 256 -1.99 4.34 -1.82
C ALA A 256 -2.63 2.93 -1.82
N LEU A 257 -2.14 2.02 -2.67
CA LEU A 257 -2.59 0.64 -2.70
C LEU A 257 -2.32 -0.07 -1.36
N VAL A 258 -1.11 0.10 -0.81
CA VAL A 258 -0.75 -0.49 0.49
C VAL A 258 -1.63 0.09 1.61
N LEU A 259 -1.82 1.40 1.67
CA LEU A 259 -2.67 2.04 2.68
C LEU A 259 -4.13 1.59 2.56
N TRP A 260 -4.67 1.49 1.35
CA TRP A 260 -6.01 0.99 1.11
C TRP A 260 -6.16 -0.48 1.54
N ALA A 261 -5.26 -1.36 1.09
CA ALA A 261 -5.33 -2.78 1.38
C ALA A 261 -5.22 -3.05 2.89
N THR A 262 -4.43 -2.24 3.59
CA THR A 262 -4.15 -2.43 5.01
C THR A 262 -5.20 -1.79 5.90
N SER A 263 -5.66 -0.59 5.56
CA SER A 263 -6.75 0.06 6.28
C SER A 263 -8.09 -0.66 6.15
N THR A 264 -8.30 -1.46 5.10
CA THR A 264 -9.54 -2.24 4.91
C THR A 264 -9.44 -3.69 5.44
N ASN A 265 -8.35 -4.03 6.15
CA ASN A 265 -8.03 -5.38 6.63
C ASN A 265 -7.90 -6.44 5.51
N ARG A 266 -7.69 -6.03 4.27
CA ARG A 266 -7.49 -6.95 3.13
C ARG A 266 -6.08 -7.51 3.09
N TRP A 267 -5.11 -6.79 3.64
CA TRP A 267 -3.70 -7.19 3.68
C TRP A 267 -3.02 -6.70 4.97
N LEU A 268 -2.21 -7.54 5.62
CA LEU A 268 -1.53 -7.23 6.89
C LEU A 268 -2.51 -6.69 7.96
N ALA A 269 -3.67 -7.35 8.11
CA ALA A 269 -4.62 -7.03 9.16
C ALA A 269 -3.95 -7.27 10.53
N LYS A 270 -3.94 -6.24 11.39
CA LYS A 270 -3.53 -6.42 12.78
C LYS A 270 -4.75 -6.92 13.56
N PRO A 271 -4.74 -8.17 14.07
CA PRO A 271 -5.80 -8.60 14.96
C PRO A 271 -5.79 -7.72 16.22
N VAL A 272 -6.98 -7.44 16.75
CA VAL A 272 -7.16 -6.84 18.08
C VAL A 272 -6.29 -7.61 19.07
N SER A 273 -5.56 -6.89 19.93
CA SER A 273 -4.60 -7.51 20.84
C SER A 273 -5.30 -8.54 21.74
N LEU A 274 -4.59 -9.61 22.12
CA LEU A 274 -5.19 -10.66 22.97
C LEU A 274 -5.65 -10.09 24.32
N ALA A 275 -4.92 -9.11 24.86
CA ALA A 275 -5.32 -8.39 26.06
C ALA A 275 -6.65 -7.64 25.88
N GLU A 276 -6.82 -6.92 24.78
CA GLU A 276 -8.05 -6.16 24.48
C GLU A 276 -9.22 -7.08 24.13
N ARG A 277 -8.96 -8.24 23.50
CA ARG A 277 -9.96 -9.29 23.30
C ARG A 277 -10.43 -9.89 24.63
N ILE A 278 -9.52 -10.13 25.56
CA ILE A 278 -9.87 -10.62 26.89
C ILE A 278 -10.64 -9.54 27.64
N GLU A 279 -10.19 -8.29 27.63
CA GLU A 279 -10.87 -7.20 28.31
C GLU A 279 -12.30 -7.00 27.79
N THR A 280 -12.50 -7.01 26.47
CA THR A 280 -13.84 -6.88 25.86
C THR A 280 -14.73 -8.07 26.20
N ALA A 281 -14.22 -9.30 26.16
CA ALA A 281 -14.96 -10.48 26.58
C ALA A 281 -15.30 -10.46 28.07
N THR A 282 -14.37 -10.05 28.93
CA THR A 282 -14.59 -9.90 30.38
C THR A 282 -15.65 -8.86 30.67
N ARG A 283 -15.61 -7.68 30.01
CA ARG A 283 -16.66 -6.66 30.17
C ARG A 283 -18.03 -7.17 29.75
N GLN A 284 -18.12 -7.89 28.64
CA GLN A 284 -19.38 -8.52 28.21
C GLN A 284 -19.87 -9.58 29.21
N ALA A 285 -18.96 -10.38 29.77
CA ALA A 285 -19.28 -11.36 30.79
C ALA A 285 -19.75 -10.70 32.11
N GLU A 286 -19.14 -9.60 32.53
CA GLU A 286 -19.56 -8.83 33.69
C GLU A 286 -20.94 -8.20 33.49
N ASP A 287 -21.20 -7.59 32.33
CA ASP A 287 -22.50 -7.01 32.00
C ASP A 287 -23.62 -8.07 31.99
N THR A 288 -23.36 -9.23 31.40
CA THR A 288 -24.31 -10.35 31.40
C THR A 288 -24.54 -10.92 32.79
N LEU A 289 -23.49 -11.08 33.59
CA LEU A 289 -23.59 -11.51 34.99
C LEU A 289 -24.42 -10.52 35.83
N ASN A 290 -24.20 -9.21 35.64
CA ASN A 290 -24.95 -8.18 36.35
C ASN A 290 -26.44 -8.21 35.96
N LYS A 291 -26.76 -8.39 34.68
CA LYS A 291 -28.14 -8.59 34.20
C LYS A 291 -28.77 -9.85 34.80
N LEU A 292 -28.04 -10.96 34.86
CA LEU A 292 -28.53 -12.21 35.48
C LEU A 292 -28.78 -12.05 36.98
N ARG A 293 -27.89 -11.36 37.71
CA ARG A 293 -28.09 -11.03 39.12
C ARG A 293 -29.31 -10.14 39.32
N ALA A 294 -29.48 -9.11 38.50
CA ALA A 294 -30.67 -8.25 38.54
C ALA A 294 -31.95 -9.05 38.27
N LEU A 295 -31.95 -9.92 37.26
CA LEU A 295 -33.07 -10.81 36.96
C LEU A 295 -33.36 -11.79 38.10
N GLY A 296 -32.31 -12.33 38.75
CA GLY A 296 -32.45 -13.17 39.93
C GLY A 296 -33.05 -12.42 41.13
N LEU A 297 -32.70 -11.15 41.33
CA LEU A 297 -33.30 -10.29 42.36
C LEU A 297 -34.77 -9.95 42.03
N LEU A 298 -35.08 -9.64 40.77
CA LEU A 298 -36.45 -9.42 40.31
C LEU A 298 -37.31 -10.67 40.48
N THR A 299 -36.79 -11.84 40.09
CA THR A 299 -37.50 -13.10 40.23
C THR A 299 -37.73 -13.46 41.70
N ASN A 300 -36.72 -13.26 42.56
CA ASN A 300 -36.87 -13.48 44.00
C ASN A 300 -37.84 -12.49 44.64
N SER A 301 -37.80 -11.21 44.28
CA SER A 301 -38.71 -10.21 44.82
C SER A 301 -40.16 -10.45 44.38
N ALA A 302 -40.38 -10.77 43.11
CA ALA A 302 -41.69 -11.18 42.59
C ALA A 302 -42.19 -12.45 43.27
N ASN A 303 -41.34 -13.46 43.45
CA ASN A 303 -41.72 -14.70 44.13
C ASN A 303 -41.90 -14.53 45.64
N ARG A 304 -41.31 -13.52 46.30
CA ARG A 304 -41.50 -13.29 47.74
C ARG A 304 -42.75 -12.45 48.05
N ASN A 305 -43.13 -11.53 47.17
CA ASN A 305 -44.30 -10.68 47.36
C ASN A 305 -45.57 -11.36 46.80
N PRO A 306 -46.59 -11.65 47.63
CA PRO A 306 -47.79 -12.36 47.16
C PRO A 306 -48.57 -11.61 46.09
N ALA A 307 -48.60 -10.26 46.10
CA ALA A 307 -49.29 -9.47 45.09
C ALA A 307 -48.60 -9.54 43.72
N LEU A 308 -47.26 -9.43 43.69
CA LEU A 308 -46.48 -9.57 42.45
C LEU A 308 -46.51 -11.01 41.92
N ARG A 309 -46.51 -12.01 42.81
CA ARG A 309 -46.67 -13.41 42.42
C ARG A 309 -48.03 -13.65 41.76
N GLY A 310 -49.12 -13.13 42.36
CA GLY A 310 -50.46 -13.20 41.78
C GLY A 310 -50.52 -12.58 40.38
N LEU A 311 -50.00 -11.36 40.21
CA LEU A 311 -49.90 -10.70 38.90
C LEU A 311 -49.11 -11.53 37.87
N LYS A 312 -47.99 -12.15 38.29
CA LYS A 312 -47.19 -13.02 37.43
C LYS A 312 -48.00 -14.23 36.98
N ASP A 313 -48.67 -14.90 37.92
CA ASP A 313 -49.45 -16.10 37.64
C ASP A 313 -50.68 -15.78 36.77
N ASP A 314 -51.32 -14.64 37.00
CA ASP A 314 -52.45 -14.17 36.19
C ASP A 314 -52.00 -13.80 34.77
N TYR A 315 -50.85 -13.13 34.63
CA TYR A 315 -50.24 -12.88 33.33
C TYR A 315 -49.99 -14.19 32.57
N TRP A 316 -49.34 -15.18 33.19
CA TRP A 316 -49.04 -16.44 32.52
C TRP A 316 -50.29 -17.28 32.20
N LYS A 317 -51.33 -17.20 33.03
CA LYS A 317 -52.63 -17.81 32.71
C LYS A 317 -53.28 -17.11 31.53
N ALA A 318 -53.31 -15.78 31.51
CA ALA A 318 -53.88 -15.00 30.41
C ALA A 318 -53.12 -15.26 29.10
N GLU A 319 -51.79 -15.22 29.13
CA GLU A 319 -50.94 -15.53 27.98
C GLU A 319 -51.16 -16.97 27.49
N GLY A 320 -51.29 -17.94 28.41
CA GLY A 320 -51.59 -19.32 28.07
C GLY A 320 -52.94 -19.50 27.37
N LEU A 321 -53.96 -18.74 27.80
CA LEU A 321 -55.27 -18.73 27.16
C LEU A 321 -55.23 -18.07 25.78
N VAL A 322 -54.59 -16.91 25.65
CA VAL A 322 -54.42 -16.20 24.37
C VAL A 322 -53.63 -17.07 23.39
N MET A 323 -52.55 -17.71 23.85
CA MET A 323 -51.76 -18.62 23.02
C MET A 323 -52.57 -19.85 22.61
N ALA A 324 -53.36 -20.43 23.51
CA ALA A 324 -54.23 -21.56 23.18
C ALA A 324 -55.30 -21.19 22.14
N GLU A 325 -55.90 -20.00 22.26
CA GLU A 325 -56.86 -19.45 21.28
C GLU A 325 -56.17 -19.20 19.93
N THR A 326 -54.99 -18.57 19.96
CA THR A 326 -54.20 -18.27 18.74
C THR A 326 -53.75 -19.55 18.03
N VAL A 327 -53.37 -20.58 18.79
CA VAL A 327 -52.99 -21.90 18.24
C VAL A 327 -54.20 -22.66 17.71
N GLN A 328 -55.42 -22.35 18.15
CA GLN A 328 -56.66 -22.95 17.63
C GLN A 328 -57.21 -22.25 16.38
N ASP A 329 -56.69 -21.06 16.05
CA ASP A 329 -57.04 -20.36 14.81
C ASP A 329 -56.64 -21.20 13.59
N GLU A 330 -57.60 -21.47 12.72
CA GLU A 330 -57.47 -22.36 11.56
C GLU A 330 -56.34 -21.92 10.63
N ALA A 331 -56.13 -20.61 10.47
CA ALA A 331 -55.04 -20.05 9.66
C ALA A 331 -53.65 -20.31 10.28
N VAL A 332 -53.55 -20.29 11.62
CA VAL A 332 -52.31 -20.54 12.35
C VAL A 332 -52.02 -22.03 12.40
N VAL A 333 -53.03 -22.88 12.62
CA VAL A 333 -52.90 -24.35 12.56
C VAL A 333 -52.42 -24.80 11.19
N GLU A 334 -52.95 -24.24 10.11
CA GLU A 334 -52.53 -24.56 8.75
C GLU A 334 -51.05 -24.20 8.53
N GLN A 335 -50.61 -23.03 9.01
CA GLN A 335 -49.20 -22.63 8.92
C GLN A 335 -48.28 -23.48 9.80
N ILE A 336 -48.70 -23.82 11.02
CA ILE A 336 -47.94 -24.69 11.92
C ILE A 336 -47.80 -26.07 11.28
N ASN A 337 -48.88 -26.66 10.77
CA ASN A 337 -48.83 -27.96 10.09
C ASN A 337 -48.01 -27.91 8.79
N ALA A 338 -48.09 -26.82 8.03
CA ALA A 338 -47.25 -26.60 6.85
C ALA A 338 -45.76 -26.44 7.19
N ALA A 339 -45.42 -25.86 8.35
CA ALA A 339 -44.05 -25.75 8.83
C ALA A 339 -43.53 -27.08 9.39
N VAL A 340 -44.34 -27.77 10.20
CA VAL A 340 -43.99 -29.06 10.81
C VAL A 340 -43.85 -30.16 9.74
N SER A 341 -44.72 -30.20 8.73
CA SER A 341 -44.61 -31.15 7.61
C SER A 341 -43.37 -30.94 6.74
N LYS A 342 -42.81 -29.73 6.74
CA LYS A 342 -41.54 -29.40 6.06
C LYS A 342 -40.32 -29.60 6.95
N MET A 343 -40.50 -29.86 8.25
CA MET A 343 -39.42 -30.01 9.21
C MET A 343 -39.05 -31.49 9.33
N ASP A 344 -37.82 -31.85 8.97
CA ASP A 344 -37.30 -33.20 9.17
C ASP A 344 -36.96 -33.40 10.65
N ILE A 345 -37.84 -34.10 11.36
CA ILE A 345 -37.68 -34.37 12.80
C ILE A 345 -36.43 -35.23 13.07
N SER A 346 -36.02 -36.07 12.12
CA SER A 346 -34.83 -36.92 12.27
C SER A 346 -33.54 -36.11 12.17
N GLU A 347 -33.49 -35.15 11.24
CA GLU A 347 -32.39 -34.19 11.13
C GLU A 347 -32.32 -33.29 12.37
N LEU A 348 -33.47 -32.82 12.86
CA LEU A 348 -33.55 -31.98 14.06
C LEU A 348 -33.03 -32.72 15.31
N GLN A 349 -33.41 -33.99 15.49
CA GLN A 349 -32.94 -34.81 16.61
C GLN A 349 -31.42 -35.03 16.55
N GLY A 350 -30.87 -35.24 15.36
CA GLY A 350 -29.42 -35.31 15.14
C GLY A 350 -28.71 -34.01 15.51
N ARG A 351 -29.24 -32.85 15.07
CA ARG A 351 -28.68 -31.53 15.39
C ARG A 351 -28.76 -31.19 16.88
N VAL A 352 -29.83 -31.58 17.56
CA VAL A 352 -29.96 -31.39 19.02
C VAL A 352 -28.93 -32.24 19.76
N GLY A 353 -28.72 -33.50 19.34
CA GLY A 353 -27.67 -34.35 19.87
C GLY A 353 -26.28 -33.74 19.68
N GLU A 354 -25.98 -33.24 18.49
CA GLU A 354 -24.70 -32.59 18.17
C GLU A 354 -24.47 -31.32 19.01
N VAL A 355 -25.51 -30.51 19.24
CA VAL A 355 -25.41 -29.32 20.09
C VAL A 355 -25.24 -29.69 21.56
N ALA A 356 -25.97 -30.69 22.05
CA ALA A 356 -25.84 -31.17 23.43
C ALA A 356 -24.44 -31.76 23.68
N ASP A 357 -23.94 -32.59 22.76
CA ASP A 357 -22.59 -33.15 22.80
C ASP A 357 -21.53 -32.05 22.67
N GLY A 358 -21.77 -31.02 21.86
CA GLY A 358 -20.91 -29.84 21.73
C GLY A 358 -20.82 -29.01 23.01
N ILE A 359 -21.95 -28.81 23.71
CA ILE A 359 -21.99 -28.10 25.00
C ILE A 359 -21.30 -28.93 26.09
N LEU A 360 -21.58 -30.24 26.17
CA LEU A 360 -20.93 -31.15 27.12
C LEU A 360 -19.42 -31.19 26.89
N LYS A 361 -18.98 -31.30 25.64
CA LYS A 361 -17.56 -31.28 25.28
C LYS A 361 -16.88 -29.94 25.57
N GLY A 362 -17.62 -28.83 25.45
CA GLY A 362 -17.16 -27.51 25.87
C GLY A 362 -16.99 -27.39 27.40
N ILE A 363 -17.90 -27.99 28.16
CA ILE A 363 -17.85 -28.03 29.63
C ILE A 363 -16.73 -28.97 30.13
N ASP A 364 -16.57 -30.14 29.51
CA ASP A 364 -15.49 -31.09 29.83
C ASP A 364 -14.11 -30.56 29.41
N GLY A 365 -14.04 -29.82 28.30
CA GLY A 365 -12.83 -29.12 27.86
C GLY A 365 -12.37 -28.01 28.81
N LEU A 366 -13.28 -27.43 29.60
CA LEU A 366 -12.95 -26.50 30.69
C LEU A 366 -12.46 -27.22 31.96
N ARG A 367 -12.65 -28.55 32.06
CA ARG A 367 -12.40 -29.35 33.27
C ARG A 367 -11.11 -30.19 33.26
N GLY A 368 -10.24 -30.11 32.24
CA GLY A 368 -8.95 -30.81 32.26
C GLY A 368 -7.80 -30.06 31.58
N PRO A 369 -6.52 -30.15 32.05
CA PRO A 369 -6.00 -30.74 33.29
C PRO A 369 -5.37 -29.65 34.21
N GLN A 370 -6.04 -29.30 35.32
CA GLN A 370 -5.42 -28.59 36.44
C GLN A 370 -5.24 -29.46 37.69
N VAL A 371 -5.51 -30.78 37.62
CA VAL A 371 -5.57 -31.63 38.82
C VAL A 371 -4.38 -32.61 38.95
N THR A 372 -3.42 -32.64 38.02
CA THR A 372 -2.32 -33.63 38.06
C THR A 372 -0.93 -33.08 38.44
N SER A 373 -0.81 -31.87 39.00
CA SER A 373 0.51 -31.30 39.35
C SER A 373 0.77 -31.10 40.86
N THR A 374 -0.07 -31.62 41.76
CA THR A 374 0.07 -31.32 43.21
C THR A 374 0.29 -32.53 44.13
N ILE A 375 0.55 -33.73 43.59
CA ILE A 375 0.81 -34.92 44.43
C ILE A 375 2.06 -35.66 43.93
N GLN A 376 3.23 -35.00 43.93
CA GLN A 376 4.51 -35.72 43.82
C GLN A 376 5.75 -34.96 44.32
N THR A 377 5.59 -34.10 45.34
CA THR A 377 6.72 -33.53 46.08
C THR A 377 6.47 -33.66 47.57
N GLY A 378 6.86 -34.79 48.14
CA GLY A 378 6.84 -34.99 49.59
C GLY A 378 6.87 -36.45 49.98
N GLN A 379 8.01 -37.11 49.77
CA GLN A 379 8.55 -38.20 50.62
C GLN A 379 9.79 -38.82 49.97
N THR A 380 10.97 -38.29 50.32
CA THR A 380 12.22 -39.05 50.39
C THR A 380 13.03 -38.48 51.55
N SER A 381 12.95 -39.15 52.69
CA SER A 381 13.98 -39.20 53.73
C SER A 381 14.59 -40.58 53.69
#